data_AF-A0A1G7ANC8-F1
#
_entry.id   AF-A0A1G7ANC8-F1
#
_cell.length_a   1.000
_cell.length_b   1.000
_cell.length_c   1.000
_cell.angle_alpha   90.00
_cell.angle_beta   90.00
_cell.angle_gamma   90.00
#
_symmetry.space_group_name_H-M   'P 1'
#
loop_
_entity.id
_entity.type
_entity.pdbx_description
1 polymer ?
#
loop_
_entity_poly.entity_id
_entity_poly.type
_entity_poly.pdbx_seq_one_letter_code
_entity_poly.pdbx_strand_id
1 'polypeptide(L)'
;MPITRSNRRRLAFTAAATTAMVAAALGVATANQAAAAEGCEVDYRVVGSWGSGFQASVAITSDEAIEGWDVEWTFPEGTTVTSAWNVDWSQTGGAFSGTDVGWNGSIAAGQTREVFGFIGSGPTESPTAVTVNGVACGEQGEPTETPTDPEPPGGTPSALSVDGDTLVNAEGETVVLNGFNRTGTEWPCIHGWGFVDGPVDDAAIEAIVSWNPNTVRVPMNEQCWLGINGVSEEWGGQAYRDFIGDWVTRLTEAGVYVILDLHWSAHGTEQAEGQQKMANMDHSVDFWESVAGQFKDNPAVLYDLYNEPHDITDECWRDGCTVDGWEAAGMQDLVDAVRSTGATQPVVVTCNGWGNGCGGYLDHMPTDPEGNIVASVHVYETTGCNTQACWDADVAPIAAQVPTMFAEFGEDDCDHDFSDALATWADSRGIGWTAWSWYPSCDMPGLITDWDGTPSGYGEGIRELLADRP
;
A
#
# COMPACT_ATOMS: atom_id res chain seq x y z
N MET A 1 37.58 54.41 37.94
CA MET A 1 37.54 54.33 39.42
C MET A 1 37.55 55.75 39.96
N PRO A 2 36.83 56.17 41.02
CA PRO A 2 35.99 55.47 42.02
C PRO A 2 34.45 55.75 41.83
N ILE A 3 33.45 54.99 42.34
CA ILE A 3 32.99 54.74 43.74
C ILE A 3 32.60 56.08 44.43
N THR A 4 31.38 56.41 44.89
CA THR A 4 30.52 55.77 45.91
C THR A 4 29.20 56.55 46.15
N ARG A 5 28.12 55.81 46.50
CA ARG A 5 27.08 56.03 47.57
C ARG A 5 26.03 57.17 47.53
N SER A 6 24.78 56.74 47.28
CA SER A 6 23.59 56.67 48.18
C SER A 6 23.31 57.79 49.20
N ASN A 7 22.10 58.37 49.14
CA ASN A 7 21.20 58.44 50.31
C ASN A 7 19.71 58.74 50.02
N ARG A 8 18.88 58.17 50.91
CA ARG A 8 17.40 58.04 51.00
C ARG A 8 16.59 59.35 51.17
N ARG A 9 15.28 59.32 50.82
CA ARG A 9 14.06 59.59 51.67
C ARG A 9 12.82 59.88 50.77
N ARG A 10 11.77 59.03 50.79
CA ARG A 10 10.50 59.02 51.58
C ARG A 10 9.33 59.87 50.99
N LEU A 11 8.22 59.15 50.69
CA LEU A 11 6.75 59.42 50.81
C LEU A 11 6.19 60.79 50.39
N ALA A 12 4.95 60.98 49.94
CA ALA A 12 3.78 60.23 49.45
C ALA A 12 2.65 61.29 49.40
N PHE A 13 1.73 61.29 48.42
CA PHE A 13 0.38 61.84 48.58
C PHE A 13 -0.58 61.26 47.51
N THR A 14 -1.62 60.59 48.01
CA THR A 14 -2.93 60.24 47.45
C THR A 14 -3.77 61.53 47.21
N ALA A 15 -4.94 61.62 46.56
CA ALA A 15 -5.83 60.86 45.65
C ALA A 15 -7.14 61.71 45.57
N ALA A 16 -7.88 61.74 44.46
CA ALA A 16 -9.36 61.96 44.46
C ALA A 16 -9.98 61.80 43.05
N ALA A 17 -11.15 61.15 43.01
CA ALA A 17 -11.97 60.80 41.85
C ALA A 17 -13.39 61.41 41.95
N THR A 18 -14.17 61.46 40.84
CA THR A 18 -15.65 61.26 40.68
C THR A 18 -16.15 61.82 39.31
N THR A 19 -16.66 61.02 38.33
CA THR A 19 -18.08 60.65 37.92
C THR A 19 -19.01 61.82 37.49
N ALA A 20 -19.93 61.80 36.49
CA ALA A 20 -20.56 60.80 35.60
C ALA A 20 -21.37 61.41 34.38
N MET A 21 -21.62 60.58 33.34
CA MET A 21 -22.69 60.41 32.30
C MET A 21 -23.64 61.53 31.76
N VAL A 22 -23.88 61.56 30.42
CA VAL A 22 -25.09 61.10 29.66
C VAL A 22 -24.92 61.34 28.12
N ALA A 23 -25.55 60.47 27.32
CA ALA A 23 -25.39 60.19 25.89
C ALA A 23 -26.11 61.12 24.87
N ALA A 24 -25.66 61.07 23.61
CA ALA A 24 -26.50 61.17 22.40
C ALA A 24 -25.81 60.48 21.20
N ALA A 25 -26.55 59.61 20.52
CA ALA A 25 -26.12 58.77 19.42
C ALA A 25 -26.10 59.49 18.06
N LEU A 26 -25.10 59.17 17.23
CA LEU A 26 -25.18 59.21 15.76
C LEU A 26 -24.58 57.90 15.27
N GLY A 27 -25.44 57.09 14.66
CA GLY A 27 -25.10 55.76 14.16
C GLY A 27 -24.06 55.84 13.05
N VAL A 28 -22.95 55.17 13.28
CA VAL A 28 -22.16 54.58 12.21
C VAL A 28 -22.52 53.10 12.26
N ALA A 29 -23.23 52.64 11.23
CA ALA A 29 -23.34 51.22 10.96
C ALA A 29 -21.91 50.71 10.79
N THR A 30 -21.36 50.06 11.81
CA THR A 30 -20.28 49.12 11.60
C THR A 30 -20.93 48.00 10.80
N ALA A 31 -20.69 48.01 9.49
CA ALA A 31 -20.89 46.81 8.71
C ALA A 31 -20.23 45.68 9.49
N ASN A 32 -21.00 44.66 9.87
CA ASN A 32 -20.42 43.36 10.15
C ASN A 32 -19.66 43.01 8.88
N GLN A 33 -18.34 43.19 8.91
CA GLN A 33 -17.49 42.43 8.02
C GLN A 33 -17.71 40.99 8.49
N ALA A 34 -18.56 40.27 7.76
CA ALA A 34 -18.36 38.85 7.61
C ALA A 34 -16.95 38.74 7.03
N ALA A 35 -15.98 38.41 7.88
CA ALA A 35 -14.72 37.91 7.40
C ALA A 35 -15.08 36.63 6.64
N ALA A 36 -14.91 36.64 5.33
CA ALA A 36 -14.70 35.41 4.59
C ALA A 36 -13.45 34.78 5.23
N ALA A 37 -13.59 33.58 5.79
CA ALA A 37 -12.48 32.89 6.43
C ALA A 37 -11.67 32.21 5.32
N GLU A 38 -10.51 32.77 5.02
CA GLU A 38 -9.40 32.00 4.46
C GLU A 38 -8.83 31.14 5.61
N GLY A 39 -8.67 29.84 5.40
CA GLY A 39 -7.69 29.05 6.17
C GLY A 39 -8.17 27.87 6.99
N CYS A 40 -9.38 27.31 6.78
CA CYS A 40 -9.70 25.96 7.26
C CYS A 40 -10.34 25.10 6.17
N GLU A 41 -9.92 23.84 6.12
CA GLU A 41 -10.40 22.82 5.21
C GLU A 41 -10.79 21.58 6.02
N VAL A 42 -11.92 20.98 5.67
CA VAL A 42 -12.37 19.71 6.22
C VAL A 42 -12.46 18.72 5.08
N ASP A 43 -11.58 17.74 5.11
CA ASP A 43 -11.61 16.64 4.16
C ASP A 43 -12.54 15.55 4.69
N TYR A 44 -13.59 15.28 3.93
CA TYR A 44 -14.54 14.21 4.16
C TYR A 44 -14.30 13.14 3.10
N ARG A 45 -13.74 12.01 3.50
CA ARG A 45 -13.38 10.93 2.57
C ARG A 45 -14.11 9.66 2.93
N VAL A 46 -14.83 9.08 1.97
CA VAL A 46 -15.41 7.75 2.10
C VAL A 46 -14.30 6.74 1.82
N VAL A 47 -13.87 6.02 2.86
CA VAL A 47 -12.72 5.11 2.83
C VAL A 47 -13.10 3.65 2.54
N GLY A 48 -14.40 3.37 2.43
CA GLY A 48 -14.93 2.08 2.00
C GLY A 48 -16.45 2.07 1.96
N SER A 49 -17.07 1.33 1.04
CA SER A 49 -18.53 1.17 1.00
C SER A 49 -18.93 -0.24 0.60
N TRP A 50 -19.92 -0.80 1.27
CA TRP A 50 -20.42 -2.16 1.06
C TRP A 50 -21.92 -2.18 0.72
N GLY A 51 -22.41 -1.11 0.10
CA GLY A 51 -23.78 -0.97 -0.40
C GLY A 51 -24.84 -0.70 0.69
N SER A 52 -24.83 -1.45 1.80
CA SER A 52 -25.70 -1.18 2.96
C SER A 52 -25.12 -0.18 3.95
N GLY A 53 -23.84 0.15 3.82
CA GLY A 53 -23.13 1.09 4.67
C GLY A 53 -21.83 1.56 4.03
N PHE A 54 -21.18 2.51 4.67
CA PHE A 54 -19.87 3.03 4.28
C PHE A 54 -19.06 3.44 5.50
N GLN A 55 -17.75 3.44 5.37
CA GLN A 55 -16.84 4.04 6.32
C GLN A 55 -16.35 5.37 5.75
N ALA A 56 -16.30 6.40 6.57
CA ALA A 56 -15.69 7.68 6.20
C ALA A 56 -14.67 8.12 7.25
N SER A 57 -13.59 8.75 6.79
CA SER A 57 -12.63 9.46 7.63
C SER A 57 -12.75 10.96 7.40
N VAL A 58 -12.32 11.71 8.41
CA VAL A 58 -12.50 13.15 8.48
C VAL A 58 -11.18 13.76 8.91
N ALA A 59 -10.60 14.62 8.08
CA ALA A 59 -9.41 15.37 8.40
C ALA A 59 -9.68 16.87 8.43
N ILE A 60 -8.91 17.59 9.25
CA ILE A 60 -8.96 19.05 9.34
C ILE A 60 -7.58 19.59 9.00
N THR A 61 -7.56 20.60 8.15
CA THR A 61 -6.38 21.44 7.88
C THR A 61 -6.72 22.87 8.26
N SER A 62 -5.79 23.56 8.91
CA SER A 62 -5.98 24.95 9.31
C SER A 62 -4.67 25.72 9.26
N ASP A 63 -4.69 26.95 8.73
CA ASP A 63 -3.53 27.85 8.68
C ASP A 63 -3.11 28.33 10.07
N GLU A 64 -4.01 28.24 11.05
CA GLU A 64 -3.73 28.50 12.47
C GLU A 64 -3.76 27.19 13.27
N ALA A 65 -2.98 27.14 14.34
CA ALA A 65 -3.01 26.00 15.24
C ALA A 65 -4.36 25.93 15.97
N ILE A 66 -4.98 24.76 15.97
CA ILE A 66 -6.24 24.47 16.65
C ILE A 66 -5.93 23.71 17.94
N GLU A 67 -6.49 24.19 19.05
CA GLU A 67 -6.39 23.55 20.37
C GLU A 67 -7.80 23.18 20.85
N GLY A 68 -8.22 21.98 20.46
CA GLY A 68 -9.60 21.51 20.57
C GLY A 68 -10.40 21.85 19.32
N TRP A 69 -11.09 20.86 18.76
CA TRP A 69 -11.89 21.03 17.55
C TRP A 69 -13.34 20.60 17.78
N ASP A 70 -14.26 21.40 17.27
CA ASP A 70 -15.63 21.03 16.97
C ASP A 70 -15.87 21.11 15.46
N VAL A 71 -16.59 20.12 14.93
CA VAL A 71 -17.03 20.08 13.54
C VAL A 71 -18.55 19.98 13.52
N GLU A 72 -19.17 20.86 12.75
CA GLU A 72 -20.60 20.77 12.43
C GLU A 72 -20.79 20.78 10.93
N TRP A 73 -21.74 19.97 10.45
CA TRP A 73 -22.14 19.96 9.04
C TRP A 73 -23.53 19.39 8.83
N THR A 74 -24.01 19.42 7.59
CA THR A 74 -25.25 18.78 7.16
C THR A 74 -24.99 17.71 6.11
N PHE A 75 -25.29 16.46 6.44
CA PHE A 75 -25.28 15.34 5.50
C PHE A 75 -26.41 15.43 4.46
N PRO A 76 -26.24 14.79 3.28
CA PRO A 76 -27.34 14.51 2.37
C PRO A 76 -28.53 13.80 3.05
N GLU A 77 -29.73 14.02 2.54
CA GLU A 77 -30.93 13.41 3.11
C GLU A 77 -30.87 11.88 2.99
N GLY A 78 -31.04 11.18 4.13
CA GLY A 78 -30.99 9.73 4.21
C GLY A 78 -29.68 9.16 4.77
N THR A 79 -28.64 9.98 4.93
CA THR A 79 -27.38 9.55 5.55
C THR A 79 -27.51 9.47 7.08
N THR A 80 -27.12 8.35 7.67
CA THR A 80 -27.16 8.10 9.12
C THR A 80 -25.84 7.51 9.59
N VAL A 81 -25.21 8.13 10.59
CA VAL A 81 -24.03 7.60 11.30
C VAL A 81 -24.48 6.51 12.27
N THR A 82 -23.86 5.34 12.21
CA THR A 82 -24.19 4.14 13.01
C THR A 82 -23.17 3.88 14.12
N SER A 83 -21.90 4.16 13.87
CA SER A 83 -20.83 4.17 14.88
C SER A 83 -19.76 5.18 14.47
N ALA A 84 -19.01 5.71 15.43
CA ALA A 84 -17.85 6.57 15.17
C ALA A 84 -16.80 6.36 16.27
N TRP A 85 -15.54 6.66 15.96
CA TRP A 85 -14.41 6.58 16.88
C TRP A 85 -13.62 7.88 16.87
N ASN A 86 -12.88 8.14 17.94
CA ASN A 86 -12.08 9.36 18.12
C ASN A 86 -12.92 10.66 18.10
N VAL A 87 -14.24 10.59 18.25
CA VAL A 87 -15.12 11.75 18.28
C VAL A 87 -16.23 11.54 19.31
N ASP A 88 -16.54 12.57 20.09
CA ASP A 88 -17.81 12.66 20.81
C ASP A 88 -18.82 13.32 19.87
N TRP A 89 -19.87 12.61 19.47
CA TRP A 89 -20.71 12.99 18.34
C TRP A 89 -22.20 12.88 18.63
N SER A 90 -22.98 13.68 17.89
CA SER A 90 -24.43 13.58 17.83
C SER A 90 -24.93 13.87 16.43
N GLN A 91 -26.03 13.22 16.05
CA GLN A 91 -26.73 13.47 14.80
C GLN A 91 -28.23 13.62 15.04
N THR A 92 -28.84 14.67 14.47
CA THR A 92 -30.30 14.86 14.45
C THR A 92 -30.75 15.14 13.03
N GLY A 93 -31.43 14.18 12.40
CA GLY A 93 -31.70 14.26 10.95
C GLY A 93 -30.39 14.26 10.17
N GLY A 94 -30.24 15.16 9.20
CA GLY A 94 -28.98 15.35 8.47
C GLY A 94 -27.91 16.14 9.22
N ALA A 95 -28.25 16.83 10.32
CA ALA A 95 -27.29 17.66 11.05
C ALA A 95 -26.40 16.80 11.96
N PHE A 96 -25.08 16.90 11.76
CA PHE A 96 -24.06 16.22 12.54
C PHE A 96 -23.22 17.24 13.31
N SER A 97 -22.85 16.89 14.54
CA SER A 97 -21.92 17.63 15.38
C SER A 97 -20.95 16.64 16.02
N GLY A 98 -19.65 16.92 15.94
CA GLY A 98 -18.59 16.10 16.51
C GLY A 98 -17.51 16.95 17.17
N THR A 99 -17.02 16.54 18.34
CA THR A 99 -15.93 17.21 19.06
C THR A 99 -14.81 16.24 19.40
N ASP A 100 -13.60 16.77 19.56
CA ASP A 100 -12.43 16.00 19.97
C ASP A 100 -12.65 15.25 21.30
N VAL A 101 -11.91 14.15 21.48
CA VAL A 101 -11.94 13.32 22.70
C VAL A 101 -10.73 13.60 23.60
N GLY A 102 -10.17 14.81 23.52
CA GLY A 102 -9.05 15.31 24.31
C GLY A 102 -7.68 15.00 23.70
N TRP A 103 -7.37 13.72 23.43
CA TRP A 103 -6.03 13.36 22.94
C TRP A 103 -5.79 13.77 21.48
N ASN A 104 -6.85 13.91 20.70
CA ASN A 104 -6.81 14.27 19.29
C ASN A 104 -7.17 15.74 19.00
N GLY A 105 -7.29 16.59 20.02
CA GLY A 105 -7.73 17.98 19.86
C GLY A 105 -6.72 18.95 19.24
N SER A 106 -5.41 18.67 19.24
CA SER A 106 -4.38 19.62 18.78
C SER A 106 -4.01 19.44 17.31
N ILE A 107 -4.18 20.47 16.47
CA ILE A 107 -3.78 20.46 15.07
C ILE A 107 -2.80 21.63 14.89
N ALA A 108 -1.58 21.36 14.43
CA ALA A 108 -0.61 22.43 14.22
C ALA A 108 -1.00 23.31 13.01
N ALA A 109 -0.54 24.56 13.00
CA ALA A 109 -0.72 25.46 11.85
C ALA A 109 -0.13 24.84 10.57
N GLY A 110 -0.93 24.76 9.52
CA GLY A 110 -0.61 24.16 8.22
C GLY A 110 -0.60 22.63 8.21
N GLN A 111 -0.93 21.96 9.33
CA GLN A 111 -1.00 20.50 9.39
C GLN A 111 -2.38 20.02 8.94
N THR A 112 -2.41 19.06 8.02
CA THR A 112 -3.57 18.19 7.81
C THR A 112 -3.55 17.08 8.86
N ARG A 113 -4.63 16.92 9.62
CA ARG A 113 -4.74 15.86 10.63
C ARG A 113 -6.05 15.13 10.47
N GLU A 114 -6.00 13.81 10.28
CA GLU A 114 -7.19 12.98 10.44
C GLU A 114 -7.63 13.02 11.91
N VAL A 115 -8.86 13.46 12.13
CA VAL A 115 -9.39 13.74 13.45
C VAL A 115 -10.33 12.64 13.94
N PHE A 116 -11.14 12.05 13.07
CA PHE A 116 -12.03 10.94 13.40
C PHE A 116 -12.51 10.16 12.17
N GLY A 117 -13.12 9.01 12.42
CA GLY A 117 -13.81 8.22 11.40
C GLY A 117 -15.13 7.66 11.91
N PHE A 118 -16.00 7.24 10.98
CA PHE A 118 -17.31 6.72 11.30
C PHE A 118 -17.84 5.71 10.28
N ILE A 119 -18.75 4.83 10.72
CA ILE A 119 -19.55 3.97 9.87
C ILE A 119 -20.92 4.61 9.66
N GLY A 120 -21.26 4.94 8.42
CA GLY A 120 -22.55 5.47 8.01
C GLY A 120 -23.37 4.49 7.17
N SER A 121 -24.61 4.85 6.93
CA SER A 121 -25.51 4.24 5.95
C SER A 121 -26.25 5.34 5.20
N GLY A 122 -26.63 5.08 3.94
CA GLY A 122 -27.26 6.08 3.07
C GLY A 122 -26.29 6.69 2.05
N PRO A 123 -26.65 7.85 1.47
CA PRO A 123 -25.83 8.52 0.46
C PRO A 123 -24.44 8.92 0.98
N THR A 124 -23.46 8.90 0.08
CA THR A 124 -22.03 9.08 0.38
C THR A 124 -21.47 10.44 -0.05
N GLU A 125 -22.28 11.31 -0.64
CA GLU A 125 -21.85 12.64 -1.08
C GLU A 125 -21.38 13.50 0.10
N SER A 126 -20.43 14.39 -0.17
CA SER A 126 -19.84 15.25 0.85
C SER A 126 -20.89 16.09 1.58
N PRO A 127 -20.74 16.30 2.90
CA PRO A 127 -21.63 17.13 3.66
C PRO A 127 -21.49 18.61 3.26
N THR A 128 -22.52 19.39 3.55
CA THR A 128 -22.58 20.82 3.25
C THR A 128 -22.62 21.64 4.54
N ALA A 129 -22.40 22.96 4.41
CA ALA A 129 -22.38 23.87 5.55
C ALA A 129 -21.38 23.44 6.65
N VAL A 130 -20.18 23.06 6.23
CA VAL A 130 -19.13 22.58 7.13
C VAL A 130 -18.55 23.75 7.91
N THR A 131 -18.47 23.60 9.23
CA THR A 131 -17.79 24.54 10.12
C THR A 131 -16.84 23.81 11.04
N VAL A 132 -15.67 24.41 11.29
CA VAL A 132 -14.74 24.02 12.35
C VAL A 132 -14.70 25.13 13.39
N ASN A 133 -14.95 24.82 14.67
CA ASN A 133 -14.96 25.81 15.75
C ASN A 133 -15.91 26.99 15.49
N GLY A 134 -17.06 26.70 14.86
CA GLY A 134 -18.06 27.68 14.41
C GLY A 134 -17.63 28.58 13.24
N VAL A 135 -16.48 28.32 12.61
CA VAL A 135 -15.98 29.03 11.42
C VAL A 135 -16.28 28.20 10.18
N ALA A 136 -16.88 28.80 9.16
CA ALA A 136 -17.16 28.10 7.90
C ALA A 136 -15.87 27.70 7.18
N CYS A 137 -15.78 26.42 6.80
CA CYS A 137 -14.67 25.87 6.03
C CYS A 137 -15.17 25.50 4.63
N GLY A 138 -14.47 25.96 3.59
CA GLY A 138 -14.74 25.65 2.18
C GLY A 138 -15.53 26.71 1.38
N GLU A 139 -14.82 27.42 0.50
CA GLU A 139 -15.21 27.64 -0.90
C GLU A 139 -14.02 27.18 -1.76
N GLN A 140 -14.22 26.20 -2.64
CA GLN A 140 -13.19 25.79 -3.61
C GLN A 140 -12.90 26.95 -4.57
N GLY A 141 -11.75 27.60 -4.42
CA GLY A 141 -11.21 28.47 -5.46
C GLY A 141 -10.66 27.61 -6.60
N GLU A 142 -11.09 27.88 -7.84
CA GLU A 142 -10.47 27.30 -9.04
C GLU A 142 -8.94 27.49 -8.99
N PRO A 143 -8.12 26.45 -9.26
CA PRO A 143 -6.68 26.57 -9.17
C PRO A 143 -6.15 27.48 -10.28
N THR A 144 -5.39 28.50 -9.87
CA THR A 144 -4.54 29.29 -10.78
C THR A 144 -3.36 28.41 -11.19
N GLU A 145 -3.24 28.14 -12.50
CA GLU A 145 -2.17 27.36 -13.12
C GLU A 145 -0.78 27.75 -12.59
N THR A 146 -0.20 26.85 -11.79
CA THR A 146 1.23 26.80 -11.46
C THR A 146 1.84 25.66 -12.28
N PRO A 147 3.09 25.76 -12.78
CA PRO A 147 3.62 24.80 -13.75
C PRO A 147 3.62 23.38 -13.17
N THR A 148 2.99 22.46 -13.90
CA THR A 148 2.78 21.05 -13.57
C THR A 148 4.11 20.29 -13.47
N ASP A 149 4.35 19.77 -12.27
CA ASP A 149 5.02 18.47 -12.08
C ASP A 149 4.19 17.40 -12.82
N PRO A 150 4.78 16.38 -13.45
CA PRO A 150 4.01 15.39 -14.19
C PRO A 150 3.13 14.60 -13.22
N GLU A 151 1.84 14.56 -13.53
CA GLU A 151 0.83 13.72 -12.89
C GLU A 151 1.24 12.24 -13.00
N PRO A 152 1.15 11.43 -11.91
CA PRO A 152 1.23 9.98 -12.04
C PRO A 152 0.15 9.52 -13.03
N PRO A 153 0.40 8.50 -13.87
CA PRO A 153 -0.57 8.09 -14.87
C PRO A 153 -1.87 7.65 -14.19
N GLY A 154 -2.89 8.50 -14.27
CA GLY A 154 -4.20 8.23 -13.70
C GLY A 154 -4.91 7.11 -14.47
N GLY A 155 -5.11 5.96 -13.82
CA GLY A 155 -5.95 4.86 -14.29
C GLY A 155 -5.33 3.48 -14.08
N THR A 156 -6.19 2.46 -14.00
CA THR A 156 -5.76 1.06 -13.94
C THR A 156 -4.83 0.73 -15.11
N PRO A 157 -3.63 0.17 -14.87
CA PRO A 157 -2.73 -0.24 -15.94
C PRO A 157 -3.39 -1.19 -16.94
N SER A 158 -3.02 -1.06 -18.23
CA SER A 158 -3.57 -1.92 -19.28
C SER A 158 -3.00 -3.34 -19.19
N ALA A 159 -3.66 -4.29 -19.87
CA ALA A 159 -3.27 -5.70 -19.77
C ALA A 159 -1.84 -5.92 -20.31
N LEU A 160 -1.06 -6.72 -19.58
CA LEU A 160 0.26 -7.15 -20.03
C LEU A 160 0.18 -8.44 -20.84
N SER A 161 1.08 -8.56 -21.80
CA SER A 161 1.35 -9.79 -22.55
C SER A 161 2.83 -9.91 -22.85
N VAL A 162 3.26 -11.11 -23.19
CA VAL A 162 4.66 -11.38 -23.57
C VAL A 162 4.84 -11.20 -25.07
N ASP A 163 5.83 -10.42 -25.47
CA ASP A 163 6.32 -10.30 -26.84
C ASP A 163 7.81 -10.64 -26.89
N GLY A 164 8.12 -11.88 -27.28
CA GLY A 164 9.50 -12.38 -27.28
C GLY A 164 10.07 -12.45 -25.86
N ASP A 165 11.11 -11.67 -25.59
CA ASP A 165 11.83 -11.60 -24.32
C ASP A 165 11.40 -10.41 -23.44
N THR A 166 10.31 -9.72 -23.79
CA THR A 166 9.82 -8.57 -23.03
C THR A 166 8.33 -8.63 -22.72
N LEU A 167 7.90 -7.87 -21.70
CA LEU A 167 6.50 -7.59 -21.42
C LEU A 167 6.08 -6.36 -22.20
N VAL A 168 4.88 -6.39 -22.77
CA VAL A 168 4.25 -5.25 -23.43
C VAL A 168 2.85 -5.00 -22.90
N ASN A 169 2.46 -3.73 -22.86
CA ASN A 169 1.09 -3.33 -22.53
C ASN A 169 0.14 -3.52 -23.74
N ALA A 170 -1.14 -3.18 -23.57
CA ALA A 170 -2.16 -3.34 -24.63
C ALA A 170 -1.86 -2.49 -25.89
N GLU A 171 -1.06 -1.43 -25.74
CA GLU A 171 -0.59 -0.54 -26.80
C GLU A 171 0.66 -1.06 -27.53
N GLY A 172 1.27 -2.14 -27.04
CA GLY A 172 2.50 -2.73 -27.56
C GLY A 172 3.78 -2.03 -27.08
N GLU A 173 3.69 -1.23 -26.03
CA GLU A 173 4.84 -0.56 -25.41
C GLU A 173 5.50 -1.48 -24.39
N THR A 174 6.83 -1.53 -24.39
CA THR A 174 7.60 -2.32 -23.43
C THR A 174 7.35 -1.83 -22.00
N VAL A 175 7.04 -2.76 -21.11
CA VAL A 175 6.87 -2.54 -19.67
C VAL A 175 7.96 -3.29 -18.91
N VAL A 176 8.69 -2.58 -18.05
CA VAL A 176 9.63 -3.16 -17.10
C VAL A 176 9.05 -2.94 -15.69
N LEU A 177 8.71 -4.03 -15.01
CA LEU A 177 8.09 -3.99 -13.68
C LEU A 177 9.15 -3.67 -12.62
N ASN A 178 9.03 -2.53 -11.93
CA ASN A 178 9.95 -2.08 -10.88
C ASN A 178 9.16 -1.61 -9.66
N GLY A 179 9.50 -2.14 -8.49
CA GLY A 179 8.85 -1.80 -7.24
C GLY A 179 9.32 -2.67 -6.10
N PHE A 180 8.39 -3.15 -5.28
CA PHE A 180 8.76 -3.90 -4.07
C PHE A 180 7.72 -4.92 -3.65
N ASN A 181 8.16 -5.83 -2.79
CA ASN A 181 7.32 -6.77 -2.07
C ASN A 181 6.62 -6.07 -0.92
N ARG A 182 5.29 -6.15 -0.86
CA ARG A 182 4.52 -5.79 0.34
C ARG A 182 4.15 -7.06 1.10
N THR A 183 5.12 -7.55 1.85
CA THR A 183 4.96 -8.64 2.83
C THR A 183 3.95 -8.25 3.91
N GLY A 184 3.39 -9.24 4.60
CA GLY A 184 2.50 -9.04 5.74
C GLY A 184 1.17 -9.76 5.63
N THR A 185 0.79 -10.25 4.46
CA THR A 185 -0.48 -10.95 4.23
C THR A 185 -0.39 -12.46 4.46
N GLU A 186 0.82 -13.01 4.54
CA GLU A 186 1.09 -14.44 4.59
C GLU A 186 0.99 -15.06 6.00
N TRP A 187 1.00 -14.27 7.08
CA TRP A 187 1.02 -14.79 8.45
C TRP A 187 -0.08 -14.33 9.42
N PRO A 188 -0.70 -13.13 9.32
CA PRO A 188 -1.63 -12.67 10.37
C PRO A 188 -2.89 -13.53 10.49
N CYS A 189 -3.40 -13.99 9.35
CA CYS A 189 -4.63 -14.76 9.30
C CYS A 189 -4.44 -16.18 9.84
N ILE A 190 -3.33 -16.85 9.47
CA ILE A 190 -3.03 -18.21 9.96
C ILE A 190 -2.81 -18.19 11.48
N HIS A 191 -2.20 -17.12 12.00
CA HIS A 191 -2.02 -16.90 13.43
C HIS A 191 -3.24 -16.29 14.14
N GLY A 192 -4.31 -15.97 13.41
CA GLY A 192 -5.62 -15.62 13.95
C GLY A 192 -5.78 -14.21 14.52
N TRP A 193 -5.01 -13.24 14.04
CA TRP A 193 -5.04 -11.87 14.58
C TRP A 193 -5.28 -10.75 13.55
N GLY A 194 -5.37 -11.06 12.25
CA GLY A 194 -5.72 -10.06 11.23
C GLY A 194 -5.54 -10.57 9.80
N PHE A 195 -5.64 -9.67 8.82
CA PHE A 195 -5.38 -9.99 7.40
C PHE A 195 -3.95 -9.65 6.96
N VAL A 196 -3.42 -8.55 7.47
CA VAL A 196 -2.13 -7.97 7.05
C VAL A 196 -1.41 -7.34 8.24
N ASP A 197 -0.09 -7.34 8.23
CA ASP A 197 0.73 -6.54 9.13
C ASP A 197 0.92 -5.11 8.61
N GLY A 198 0.72 -4.12 9.47
CA GLY A 198 0.74 -2.69 9.11
C GLY A 198 -0.55 -2.18 8.45
N PRO A 199 -0.62 -0.86 8.17
CA PRO A 199 -1.76 -0.25 7.53
C PRO A 199 -1.80 -0.58 6.03
N VAL A 200 -3.03 -0.55 5.49
CA VAL A 200 -3.35 -0.67 4.06
C VAL A 200 -4.46 0.30 3.66
N ASP A 201 -4.69 1.34 4.47
CA ASP A 201 -5.62 2.43 4.16
C ASP A 201 -5.05 3.34 3.04
N ASP A 202 -5.80 4.37 2.65
CA ASP A 202 -5.38 5.21 1.51
C ASP A 202 -4.06 5.94 1.80
N ALA A 203 -3.77 6.28 3.07
CA ALA A 203 -2.49 6.88 3.44
C ALA A 203 -1.33 5.89 3.23
N ALA A 204 -1.55 4.59 3.53
CA ALA A 204 -0.56 3.56 3.22
C ALA A 204 -0.36 3.35 1.72
N ILE A 205 -1.42 3.44 0.91
CA ILE A 205 -1.31 3.38 -0.56
C ILE A 205 -0.58 4.62 -1.09
N GLU A 206 -0.92 5.82 -0.62
CA GLU A 206 -0.22 7.08 -0.94
C GLU A 206 1.27 6.99 -0.60
N ALA A 207 1.61 6.43 0.56
CA ALA A 207 3.01 6.20 0.94
C ALA A 207 3.72 5.25 -0.03
N ILE A 208 3.08 4.13 -0.39
CA ILE A 208 3.62 3.18 -1.39
C ILE A 208 3.85 3.87 -2.74
N VAL A 209 2.86 4.57 -3.28
CA VAL A 209 2.97 5.19 -4.61
C VAL A 209 3.87 6.43 -4.62
N SER A 210 4.13 7.05 -3.46
CA SER A 210 5.04 8.20 -3.36
C SER A 210 6.49 7.88 -3.74
N TRP A 211 6.86 6.58 -3.74
CA TRP A 211 8.16 6.11 -4.21
C TRP A 211 8.18 5.81 -5.72
N ASN A 212 7.08 6.07 -6.43
CA ASN A 212 6.92 5.82 -7.86
C ASN A 212 7.15 4.35 -8.30
N PRO A 213 6.68 3.31 -7.58
CA PRO A 213 6.67 1.95 -8.10
C PRO A 213 5.63 1.82 -9.22
N ASN A 214 5.91 1.01 -10.23
CA ASN A 214 4.87 0.59 -11.19
C ASN A 214 4.35 -0.83 -10.91
N THR A 215 4.94 -1.54 -9.94
CA THR A 215 4.47 -2.86 -9.50
C THR A 215 4.59 -3.04 -7.99
N VAL A 216 3.69 -3.83 -7.40
CA VAL A 216 3.79 -4.33 -6.03
C VAL A 216 3.55 -5.83 -6.03
N ARG A 217 4.46 -6.60 -5.43
CA ARG A 217 4.30 -8.04 -5.22
C ARG A 217 3.69 -8.30 -3.85
N VAL A 218 2.64 -9.13 -3.79
CA VAL A 218 1.82 -9.40 -2.60
C VAL A 218 1.93 -10.89 -2.24
N PRO A 219 2.80 -11.24 -1.27
CA PRO A 219 2.91 -12.59 -0.71
C PRO A 219 1.61 -13.06 -0.02
N MET A 220 1.04 -14.18 -0.45
CA MET A 220 -0.22 -14.71 0.09
C MET A 220 -0.05 -16.06 0.78
N ASN A 221 -1.00 -16.38 1.65
CA ASN A 221 -1.10 -17.68 2.31
C ASN A 221 -2.24 -18.52 1.74
N GLU A 222 -1.90 -19.72 1.27
CA GLU A 222 -2.82 -20.67 0.65
C GLU A 222 -4.04 -20.98 1.52
N GLN A 223 -3.79 -21.26 2.80
CA GLN A 223 -4.83 -21.73 3.70
C GLN A 223 -5.67 -20.58 4.23
N CYS A 224 -5.09 -19.39 4.33
CA CYS A 224 -5.85 -18.17 4.54
C CYS A 224 -6.81 -17.89 3.39
N TRP A 225 -6.33 -17.99 2.16
CA TRP A 225 -7.17 -17.82 0.98
C TRP A 225 -8.29 -18.86 0.91
N LEU A 226 -7.98 -20.14 1.13
CA LEU A 226 -8.95 -21.23 1.03
C LEU A 226 -9.88 -21.33 2.24
N GLY A 227 -9.45 -20.87 3.42
CA GLY A 227 -10.20 -20.97 4.67
C GLY A 227 -10.25 -22.40 5.22
N ILE A 228 -9.15 -23.12 5.14
CA ILE A 228 -9.04 -24.55 5.51
C ILE A 228 -8.10 -24.77 6.69
N ASN A 229 -7.92 -26.02 7.12
CA ASN A 229 -6.91 -26.44 8.11
C ASN A 229 -6.90 -25.64 9.43
N GLY A 230 -8.09 -25.22 9.88
CA GLY A 230 -8.30 -24.57 11.16
C GLY A 230 -8.08 -23.06 11.16
N VAL A 231 -7.91 -22.44 9.99
CA VAL A 231 -7.93 -20.98 9.86
C VAL A 231 -9.27 -20.42 10.35
N SER A 232 -9.21 -19.30 11.07
CA SER A 232 -10.40 -18.61 11.58
C SER A 232 -11.31 -18.16 10.44
N GLU A 233 -12.62 -18.40 10.53
CA GLU A 233 -13.61 -17.86 9.59
C GLU A 233 -13.66 -16.32 9.58
N GLU A 234 -13.13 -15.67 10.64
CA GLU A 234 -13.02 -14.21 10.72
C GLU A 234 -11.95 -13.65 9.76
N TRP A 235 -10.87 -14.41 9.55
CA TRP A 235 -9.66 -13.94 8.85
C TRP A 235 -9.33 -14.72 7.58
N GLY A 236 -9.91 -15.91 7.40
CA GLY A 236 -9.68 -16.78 6.25
C GLY A 236 -10.87 -16.92 5.32
N GLY A 237 -10.68 -17.72 4.27
CA GLY A 237 -11.71 -18.04 3.30
C GLY A 237 -12.22 -16.77 2.60
N GLN A 238 -13.54 -16.57 2.61
CA GLN A 238 -14.14 -15.44 1.91
C GLN A 238 -13.66 -14.09 2.46
N ALA A 239 -13.47 -13.98 3.78
CA ALA A 239 -13.03 -12.73 4.39
C ALA A 239 -11.64 -12.30 3.90
N TYR A 240 -10.70 -13.27 3.79
CA TYR A 240 -9.38 -13.02 3.23
C TYR A 240 -9.44 -12.63 1.75
N ARG A 241 -10.27 -13.34 0.97
CA ARG A 241 -10.45 -13.06 -0.47
C ARG A 241 -11.05 -11.68 -0.73
N ASP A 242 -12.03 -11.27 0.07
CA ASP A 242 -12.63 -9.95 -0.01
C ASP A 242 -11.60 -8.86 0.33
N PHE A 243 -10.80 -9.07 1.38
CA PHE A 243 -9.72 -8.17 1.77
C PHE A 243 -8.66 -8.01 0.67
N ILE A 244 -8.11 -9.11 0.14
CA ILE A 244 -7.13 -9.07 -0.94
C ILE A 244 -7.76 -8.44 -2.19
N GLY A 245 -9.01 -8.76 -2.50
CA GLY A 245 -9.73 -8.18 -3.64
C GLY A 245 -9.86 -6.65 -3.58
N ASP A 246 -10.27 -6.11 -2.42
CA ASP A 246 -10.35 -4.67 -2.19
C ASP A 246 -8.98 -4.01 -2.33
N TRP A 247 -7.97 -4.59 -1.69
CA TRP A 247 -6.64 -4.00 -1.68
C TRP A 247 -5.96 -4.02 -3.05
N VAL A 248 -6.07 -5.14 -3.79
CA VAL A 248 -5.62 -5.24 -5.19
C VAL A 248 -6.33 -4.18 -6.04
N THR A 249 -7.64 -4.02 -5.88
CA THR A 249 -8.41 -3.01 -6.63
C THR A 249 -7.82 -1.63 -6.39
N ARG A 250 -7.63 -1.23 -5.13
CA ARG A 250 -7.10 0.09 -4.76
C ARG A 250 -5.66 0.32 -5.25
N LEU A 251 -4.79 -0.69 -5.19
CA LEU A 251 -3.44 -0.62 -5.76
C LEU A 251 -3.49 -0.44 -7.29
N THR A 252 -4.33 -1.22 -7.98
CA THR A 252 -4.44 -1.12 -9.44
C THR A 252 -5.08 0.19 -9.89
N GLU A 253 -6.07 0.72 -9.17
CA GLU A 253 -6.64 2.06 -9.42
C GLU A 253 -5.62 3.18 -9.19
N ALA A 254 -4.62 2.95 -8.33
CA ALA A 254 -3.49 3.85 -8.10
C ALA A 254 -2.37 3.72 -9.17
N GLY A 255 -2.60 2.98 -10.26
CA GLY A 255 -1.66 2.90 -11.38
C GLY A 255 -0.59 1.81 -11.26
N VAL A 256 -0.75 0.86 -10.33
CA VAL A 256 0.26 -0.15 -10.01
C VAL A 256 -0.16 -1.54 -10.48
N TYR A 257 0.74 -2.27 -11.15
CA TYR A 257 0.55 -3.69 -11.41
C TYR A 257 0.69 -4.50 -10.11
N VAL A 258 -0.17 -5.49 -9.89
CA VAL A 258 -0.10 -6.33 -8.69
C VAL A 258 0.30 -7.75 -9.06
N ILE A 259 1.40 -8.22 -8.47
CA ILE A 259 1.86 -9.60 -8.61
C ILE A 259 1.38 -10.37 -7.38
N LEU A 260 0.44 -11.29 -7.56
CA LEU A 260 -0.06 -12.15 -6.49
C LEU A 260 0.82 -13.39 -6.37
N ASP A 261 1.37 -13.64 -5.19
CA ASP A 261 2.36 -14.71 -4.95
C ASP A 261 1.83 -15.79 -4.01
N LEU A 262 1.91 -17.07 -4.43
CA LEU A 262 1.73 -18.19 -3.51
C LEU A 262 2.99 -18.33 -2.65
N HIS A 263 2.95 -17.65 -1.50
CA HIS A 263 4.11 -17.51 -0.63
C HIS A 263 4.22 -18.64 0.39
N TRP A 264 3.15 -18.86 1.17
CA TRP A 264 3.09 -19.93 2.17
C TRP A 264 2.01 -20.93 1.82
N SER A 265 2.38 -22.20 1.81
CA SER A 265 1.50 -23.34 1.53
C SER A 265 1.74 -24.45 2.55
N ALA A 266 0.81 -25.40 2.68
CA ALA A 266 1.07 -26.61 3.46
C ALA A 266 0.16 -27.76 3.03
N HIS A 267 0.74 -28.96 3.02
CA HIS A 267 0.11 -30.20 2.56
C HIS A 267 -0.77 -30.85 3.63
N GLY A 268 -1.75 -31.64 3.19
CA GLY A 268 -2.61 -32.43 4.05
C GLY A 268 -3.44 -31.55 4.99
N THR A 269 -3.25 -31.74 6.30
CA THR A 269 -4.00 -31.02 7.35
C THR A 269 -3.11 -30.09 8.18
N GLU A 270 -1.87 -29.85 7.74
CA GLU A 270 -0.94 -28.94 8.42
C GLU A 270 -1.36 -27.48 8.23
N GLN A 271 -0.80 -26.56 9.01
CA GLN A 271 -0.98 -25.13 8.81
C GLN A 271 0.17 -24.53 8.00
N ALA A 272 -0.16 -23.63 7.07
CA ALA A 272 0.82 -22.92 6.26
C ALA A 272 1.50 -21.83 7.10
N GLU A 273 2.47 -22.22 7.92
CA GLU A 273 3.25 -21.32 8.81
C GLU A 273 4.64 -20.96 8.24
N GLY A 274 4.90 -21.29 6.98
CA GLY A 274 6.17 -21.01 6.32
C GLY A 274 6.30 -21.64 4.95
N GLN A 275 7.44 -21.36 4.31
CA GLN A 275 7.77 -21.82 2.98
C GLN A 275 8.01 -23.34 2.94
N GLN A 276 7.55 -24.01 1.87
CA GLN A 276 7.75 -25.44 1.63
C GLN A 276 8.68 -25.67 0.44
N LYS A 277 9.21 -26.89 0.28
CA LYS A 277 10.05 -27.23 -0.88
C LYS A 277 9.37 -26.95 -2.22
N MET A 278 8.05 -27.15 -2.29
CA MET A 278 7.22 -26.98 -3.49
C MET A 278 5.76 -26.71 -3.09
N ALA A 279 4.97 -26.21 -4.04
CA ALA A 279 3.52 -26.19 -3.95
C ALA A 279 2.95 -27.60 -3.75
N ASN A 280 1.86 -27.73 -3.00
CA ASN A 280 1.24 -29.00 -2.68
C ASN A 280 0.10 -29.33 -3.66
N MET A 281 0.02 -30.59 -4.11
CA MET A 281 -0.97 -30.99 -5.10
C MET A 281 -2.40 -31.01 -4.55
N ASP A 282 -2.57 -31.17 -3.24
CA ASP A 282 -3.89 -31.29 -2.63
C ASP A 282 -4.61 -29.96 -2.39
N HIS A 283 -3.90 -28.82 -2.33
CA HIS A 283 -4.53 -27.49 -2.14
C HIS A 283 -4.04 -26.40 -3.10
N SER A 284 -2.78 -26.43 -3.57
CA SER A 284 -2.24 -25.31 -4.36
C SER A 284 -2.89 -25.16 -5.73
N VAL A 285 -3.38 -26.25 -6.31
CA VAL A 285 -4.19 -26.22 -7.55
C VAL A 285 -5.51 -25.49 -7.30
N ASP A 286 -6.26 -25.87 -6.26
CA ASP A 286 -7.53 -25.24 -5.87
C ASP A 286 -7.34 -23.75 -5.51
N PHE A 287 -6.21 -23.42 -4.87
CA PHE A 287 -5.81 -22.05 -4.60
C PHE A 287 -5.71 -21.23 -5.89
N TRP A 288 -4.95 -21.70 -6.88
CA TRP A 288 -4.75 -20.96 -8.13
C TRP A 288 -6.01 -20.89 -8.99
N GLU A 289 -6.82 -21.95 -9.03
CA GLU A 289 -8.14 -21.88 -9.69
C GLU A 289 -9.03 -20.80 -9.06
N SER A 290 -8.97 -20.64 -7.74
CA SER A 290 -9.74 -19.66 -7.00
C SER A 290 -9.20 -18.23 -7.17
N VAL A 291 -7.89 -18.02 -7.02
CA VAL A 291 -7.21 -16.72 -7.22
C VAL A 291 -7.41 -16.22 -8.65
N ALA A 292 -7.08 -17.05 -9.66
CA ALA A 292 -7.25 -16.66 -11.05
C ALA A 292 -8.74 -16.45 -11.39
N GLY A 293 -9.64 -17.27 -10.84
CA GLY A 293 -11.08 -17.10 -11.00
C GLY A 293 -11.59 -15.74 -10.50
N GLN A 294 -11.04 -15.23 -9.40
CA GLN A 294 -11.39 -13.93 -8.83
C GLN A 294 -10.81 -12.76 -9.65
N PHE A 295 -9.58 -12.89 -10.15
CA PHE A 295 -8.84 -11.76 -10.74
C PHE A 295 -8.74 -11.76 -12.27
N LYS A 296 -9.24 -12.77 -13.00
CA LYS A 296 -9.10 -12.88 -14.46
C LYS A 296 -9.59 -11.68 -15.27
N ASP A 297 -10.50 -10.89 -14.71
CA ASP A 297 -11.04 -9.68 -15.37
C ASP A 297 -10.27 -8.40 -14.99
N ASN A 298 -9.30 -8.49 -14.07
CA ASN A 298 -8.39 -7.39 -13.73
C ASN A 298 -7.15 -7.43 -14.63
N PRO A 299 -6.96 -6.46 -15.54
CA PRO A 299 -5.86 -6.47 -16.51
C PRO A 299 -4.49 -6.20 -15.86
N ALA A 300 -4.46 -5.63 -14.66
CA ALA A 300 -3.22 -5.21 -13.98
C ALA A 300 -2.69 -6.26 -12.98
N VAL A 301 -3.23 -7.48 -12.98
CA VAL A 301 -2.80 -8.57 -12.09
C VAL A 301 -1.93 -9.57 -12.81
N LEU A 302 -0.85 -10.02 -12.17
CA LEU A 302 0.00 -11.16 -12.57
C LEU A 302 -0.06 -12.24 -11.49
N TYR A 303 0.23 -13.49 -11.89
CA TYR A 303 0.19 -14.66 -10.99
C TYR A 303 1.57 -15.28 -10.81
N ASP A 304 2.22 -15.05 -9.66
CA ASP A 304 3.48 -15.68 -9.28
C ASP A 304 3.22 -17.03 -8.60
N LEU A 305 3.43 -18.10 -9.37
CA LEU A 305 2.85 -19.41 -9.12
C LEU A 305 3.37 -20.07 -7.84
N TYR A 306 4.62 -19.78 -7.46
CA TYR A 306 5.20 -20.27 -6.22
C TYR A 306 6.49 -19.53 -5.89
N ASN A 307 6.59 -19.06 -4.65
CA ASN A 307 7.68 -18.20 -4.19
C ASN A 307 9.07 -18.78 -4.43
N GLU A 308 9.41 -19.88 -3.74
CA GLU A 308 10.80 -20.36 -3.68
C GLU A 308 10.88 -21.89 -3.71
N PRO A 309 10.79 -22.53 -4.89
CA PRO A 309 10.99 -23.97 -5.01
C PRO A 309 12.43 -24.34 -4.66
N HIS A 310 12.64 -25.38 -3.84
CA HIS A 310 13.97 -25.73 -3.35
C HIS A 310 14.15 -27.22 -2.98
N ASP A 311 15.41 -27.66 -2.93
CA ASP A 311 15.82 -29.02 -2.57
C ASP A 311 15.17 -30.15 -3.41
N ILE A 312 14.86 -29.84 -4.66
CA ILE A 312 14.18 -30.69 -5.65
C ILE A 312 14.89 -30.60 -7.01
N THR A 313 14.62 -31.54 -7.93
CA THR A 313 15.19 -31.48 -9.30
C THR A 313 14.31 -30.62 -10.20
N ASP A 314 14.85 -30.08 -11.29
CA ASP A 314 14.08 -29.26 -12.23
C ASP A 314 12.96 -30.06 -12.92
N GLU A 315 13.15 -31.37 -13.13
CA GLU A 315 12.06 -32.24 -13.61
C GLU A 315 10.94 -32.37 -12.58
N CYS A 316 11.27 -32.51 -11.29
CA CYS A 316 10.24 -32.49 -10.24
C CYS A 316 9.56 -31.12 -10.20
N TRP A 317 10.31 -30.02 -10.34
CA TRP A 317 9.71 -28.69 -10.35
C TRP A 317 8.70 -28.54 -11.49
N ARG A 318 9.06 -29.01 -12.69
CA ARG A 318 8.19 -28.92 -13.86
C ARG A 318 6.94 -29.80 -13.75
N ASP A 319 7.14 -31.07 -13.41
CA ASP A 319 6.12 -32.13 -13.57
C ASP A 319 5.37 -32.46 -12.29
N GLY A 320 5.82 -31.95 -11.15
CA GLY A 320 5.42 -32.43 -9.83
C GLY A 320 6.12 -33.75 -9.48
N CYS A 321 6.20 -34.06 -8.18
CA CYS A 321 6.71 -35.34 -7.70
C CYS A 321 6.33 -35.60 -6.24
N THR A 322 6.66 -36.78 -5.72
CA THR A 322 6.59 -37.02 -4.28
C THR A 322 7.79 -36.36 -3.57
N VAL A 323 7.53 -35.38 -2.72
CA VAL A 323 8.54 -34.66 -1.91
C VAL A 323 8.29 -35.00 -0.45
N ASP A 324 9.31 -35.52 0.25
CA ASP A 324 9.24 -35.87 1.69
C ASP A 324 8.01 -36.70 2.12
N GLY A 325 7.38 -37.42 1.20
CA GLY A 325 6.22 -38.29 1.45
C GLY A 325 4.85 -37.68 1.13
N TRP A 326 4.79 -36.45 0.63
CA TRP A 326 3.57 -35.82 0.09
C TRP A 326 3.72 -35.55 -1.41
N GLU A 327 2.59 -35.37 -2.11
CA GLU A 327 2.57 -35.12 -3.55
C GLU A 327 2.63 -33.62 -3.82
N ALA A 328 3.66 -33.18 -4.53
CA ALA A 328 3.88 -31.80 -4.91
C ALA A 328 3.30 -31.49 -6.30
N ALA A 329 2.68 -30.33 -6.43
CA ALA A 329 2.27 -29.77 -7.72
C ALA A 329 3.49 -29.20 -8.45
N GLY A 330 3.62 -29.49 -9.74
CA GLY A 330 4.63 -28.89 -10.59
C GLY A 330 4.19 -27.56 -11.18
N MET A 331 5.13 -26.81 -11.77
CA MET A 331 4.85 -25.59 -12.52
C MET A 331 3.73 -25.78 -13.55
N GLN A 332 3.70 -26.93 -14.24
CA GLN A 332 2.68 -27.20 -15.24
C GLN A 332 1.28 -27.30 -14.64
N ASP A 333 1.13 -27.94 -13.47
CA ASP A 333 -0.16 -28.05 -12.78
C ASP A 333 -0.69 -26.67 -12.39
N LEU A 334 0.20 -25.78 -11.92
CA LEU A 334 -0.17 -24.43 -11.49
C LEU A 334 -0.52 -23.52 -12.68
N VAL A 335 0.22 -23.62 -13.79
CA VAL A 335 -0.15 -22.94 -15.05
C VAL A 335 -1.52 -23.43 -15.53
N ASP A 336 -1.73 -24.74 -15.56
CA ASP A 336 -2.99 -25.34 -16.00
C ASP A 336 -4.17 -24.90 -15.11
N ALA A 337 -3.95 -24.79 -13.80
CA ALA A 337 -4.93 -24.29 -12.83
C ALA A 337 -5.34 -22.83 -13.12
N VAL A 338 -4.37 -21.93 -13.34
CA VAL A 338 -4.66 -20.53 -13.72
C VAL A 338 -5.44 -20.50 -15.04
N ARG A 339 -4.96 -21.22 -16.06
CA ARG A 339 -5.57 -21.20 -17.40
C ARG A 339 -6.93 -21.89 -17.46
N SER A 340 -7.25 -22.83 -16.56
CA SER A 340 -8.57 -23.48 -16.49
C SER A 340 -9.71 -22.49 -16.24
N THR A 341 -9.41 -21.35 -15.62
CA THR A 341 -10.38 -20.29 -15.29
C THR A 341 -10.72 -19.36 -16.46
N GLY A 342 -9.91 -19.40 -17.52
CA GLY A 342 -9.90 -18.46 -18.64
C GLY A 342 -9.06 -17.20 -18.42
N ALA A 343 -8.25 -17.14 -17.37
CA ALA A 343 -7.32 -16.04 -17.13
C ALA A 343 -6.21 -16.00 -18.20
N THR A 344 -5.95 -14.82 -18.76
CA THR A 344 -4.96 -14.61 -19.82
C THR A 344 -3.73 -13.84 -19.36
N GLN A 345 -3.75 -13.33 -18.12
CA GLN A 345 -2.66 -12.51 -17.60
C GLN A 345 -1.33 -13.27 -17.48
N PRO A 346 -0.19 -12.57 -17.41
CA PRO A 346 1.10 -13.22 -17.24
C PRO A 346 1.19 -14.07 -15.97
N VAL A 347 1.86 -15.21 -16.12
CA VAL A 347 2.25 -16.09 -15.01
C VAL A 347 3.74 -15.96 -14.75
N VAL A 348 4.10 -15.63 -13.52
CA VAL A 348 5.49 -15.54 -13.07
C VAL A 348 5.90 -16.91 -12.52
N VAL A 349 7.03 -17.43 -12.99
CA VAL A 349 7.50 -18.78 -12.70
C VAL A 349 8.95 -18.73 -12.23
N THR A 350 9.15 -18.99 -10.94
CA THR A 350 10.43 -18.87 -10.26
C THR A 350 11.40 -20.01 -10.59
N CYS A 351 12.68 -19.68 -10.73
CA CYS A 351 13.77 -20.64 -10.80
C CYS A 351 13.77 -21.56 -9.57
N ASN A 352 14.32 -22.77 -9.72
CA ASN A 352 14.56 -23.68 -8.61
C ASN A 352 15.66 -23.14 -7.66
N GLY A 353 15.92 -23.85 -6.56
CA GLY A 353 17.00 -23.53 -5.63
C GLY A 353 16.79 -22.21 -4.90
N TRP A 354 15.60 -22.01 -4.33
CA TRP A 354 15.18 -20.77 -3.67
C TRP A 354 15.18 -19.58 -4.63
N GLY A 355 14.73 -19.80 -5.87
CA GLY A 355 14.78 -18.75 -6.91
C GLY A 355 16.17 -18.42 -7.45
N ASN A 356 17.25 -19.05 -6.96
CA ASN A 356 18.63 -18.70 -7.33
C ASN A 356 19.33 -19.74 -8.23
N GLY A 357 18.72 -20.92 -8.40
CA GLY A 357 19.24 -22.05 -9.19
C GLY A 357 18.65 -22.09 -10.61
N CYS A 358 19.05 -21.16 -11.47
CA CYS A 358 18.43 -20.96 -12.78
C CYS A 358 19.00 -21.80 -13.94
N GLY A 359 20.11 -22.53 -13.75
CA GLY A 359 20.84 -23.17 -14.85
C GLY A 359 20.05 -24.20 -15.68
N GLY A 360 19.00 -24.81 -15.11
CA GLY A 360 18.12 -25.76 -15.81
C GLY A 360 16.79 -25.17 -16.29
N TYR A 361 16.52 -23.88 -16.04
CA TYR A 361 15.19 -23.28 -16.22
C TYR A 361 14.65 -23.42 -17.65
N LEU A 362 15.44 -23.02 -18.65
CA LEU A 362 15.01 -23.02 -20.07
C LEU A 362 14.66 -24.41 -20.60
N ASP A 363 15.33 -25.46 -20.10
CA ASP A 363 15.06 -26.84 -20.50
C ASP A 363 13.83 -27.44 -19.78
N HIS A 364 13.33 -26.76 -18.74
CA HIS A 364 12.28 -27.25 -17.84
C HIS A 364 11.11 -26.29 -17.66
N MET A 365 10.98 -25.27 -18.51
CA MET A 365 9.83 -24.37 -18.48
C MET A 365 8.51 -25.14 -18.64
N PRO A 366 7.44 -24.71 -17.95
CA PRO A 366 6.10 -25.18 -18.27
C PRO A 366 5.68 -24.67 -19.66
N THR A 367 4.67 -25.31 -20.24
CA THR A 367 4.01 -24.81 -21.43
C THR A 367 2.79 -23.98 -21.03
N ASP A 368 2.74 -22.73 -21.47
CA ASP A 368 1.57 -21.86 -21.32
C ASP A 368 0.87 -21.70 -22.68
N PRO A 369 -0.42 -22.09 -22.82
CA PRO A 369 -1.18 -21.88 -24.06
C PRO A 369 -1.34 -20.39 -24.44
N GLU A 370 -1.27 -19.47 -23.47
CA GLU A 370 -1.30 -18.02 -23.74
C GLU A 370 0.08 -17.48 -24.11
N GLY A 371 1.15 -18.25 -23.87
CA GLY A 371 2.53 -17.83 -24.12
C GLY A 371 3.00 -16.69 -23.22
N ASN A 372 2.36 -16.46 -22.07
CA ASN A 372 2.58 -15.31 -21.19
C ASN A 372 3.37 -15.68 -19.92
N ILE A 373 4.49 -16.40 -20.07
CA ILE A 373 5.38 -16.75 -18.95
C ILE A 373 6.43 -15.65 -18.72
N VAL A 374 6.62 -15.27 -17.46
CA VAL A 374 7.73 -14.44 -16.97
C VAL A 374 8.60 -15.28 -16.05
N ALA A 375 9.91 -15.33 -16.28
CA ALA A 375 10.85 -15.99 -15.40
C ALA A 375 11.13 -15.14 -14.15
N SER A 376 11.11 -15.76 -12.98
CA SER A 376 11.46 -15.11 -11.72
C SER A 376 12.77 -15.66 -11.15
N VAL A 377 13.59 -14.75 -10.61
CA VAL A 377 14.87 -15.03 -9.95
C VAL A 377 14.90 -14.32 -8.60
N HIS A 378 15.39 -14.98 -7.56
CA HIS A 378 15.57 -14.40 -6.24
C HIS A 378 17.06 -14.29 -5.91
N VAL A 379 17.52 -13.11 -5.52
CA VAL A 379 18.94 -12.81 -5.35
C VAL A 379 19.18 -11.93 -4.13
N TYR A 380 19.80 -12.50 -3.10
CA TYR A 380 20.28 -11.76 -1.93
C TYR A 380 21.81 -11.74 -1.91
N GLU A 381 22.41 -10.83 -1.15
CA GLU A 381 23.87 -10.74 -1.00
C GLU A 381 24.50 -12.05 -0.47
N THR A 382 23.72 -12.89 0.20
CA THR A 382 24.14 -14.18 0.77
C THR A 382 23.89 -15.38 -0.15
N THR A 383 23.19 -15.18 -1.27
CA THR A 383 22.88 -16.26 -2.23
C THR A 383 24.11 -16.75 -2.98
N GLY A 384 24.02 -17.95 -3.57
CA GLY A 384 25.13 -18.52 -4.34
C GLY A 384 25.44 -17.73 -5.62
N CYS A 385 24.40 -17.25 -6.31
CA CYS A 385 24.50 -16.42 -7.51
C CYS A 385 24.27 -14.93 -7.17
N ASN A 386 25.27 -14.30 -6.57
CA ASN A 386 25.22 -12.93 -6.05
C ASN A 386 26.28 -11.99 -6.70
N THR A 387 26.79 -12.35 -7.89
CA THR A 387 27.77 -11.51 -8.59
C THR A 387 27.38 -11.30 -10.03
N GLN A 388 27.78 -10.18 -10.61
CA GLN A 388 27.59 -9.90 -12.04
C GLN A 388 28.06 -11.06 -12.94
N ALA A 389 29.19 -11.70 -12.63
CA ALA A 389 29.69 -12.81 -13.43
C ALA A 389 28.75 -14.03 -13.40
N CYS A 390 28.05 -14.23 -12.28
CA CYS A 390 27.03 -15.27 -12.18
C CYS A 390 25.75 -14.86 -12.91
N TRP A 391 25.26 -13.62 -12.73
CA TRP A 391 24.06 -13.13 -13.43
C TRP A 391 24.24 -13.17 -14.96
N ASP A 392 25.43 -12.82 -15.46
CA ASP A 392 25.79 -12.93 -16.88
C ASP A 392 25.77 -14.39 -17.38
N ALA A 393 26.08 -15.35 -16.51
CA ALA A 393 26.14 -16.77 -16.86
C ALA A 393 24.78 -17.47 -16.75
N ASP A 394 23.99 -17.14 -15.72
CA ASP A 394 22.82 -17.94 -15.32
C ASP A 394 21.50 -17.22 -15.59
N VAL A 395 21.46 -15.87 -15.52
CA VAL A 395 20.22 -15.08 -15.68
C VAL A 395 20.11 -14.49 -17.09
N ALA A 396 21.18 -13.88 -17.60
CA ALA A 396 21.17 -13.25 -18.92
C ALA A 396 20.75 -14.18 -20.08
N PRO A 397 21.10 -15.48 -20.10
CA PRO A 397 20.61 -16.40 -21.15
C PRO A 397 19.09 -16.64 -21.12
N ILE A 398 18.48 -16.53 -19.93
CA ILE A 398 17.02 -16.65 -19.75
C ILE A 398 16.36 -15.37 -20.26
N ALA A 399 16.85 -14.21 -19.80
CA ALA A 399 16.36 -12.89 -20.19
C ALA A 399 16.48 -12.58 -21.68
N ALA A 400 17.29 -13.33 -22.43
CA ALA A 400 17.39 -13.22 -23.89
C ALA A 400 16.31 -14.02 -24.66
N GLN A 401 15.45 -14.76 -23.95
CA GLN A 401 14.45 -15.66 -24.54
C GLN A 401 13.06 -15.52 -23.89
N VAL A 402 13.01 -15.13 -22.62
CA VAL A 402 11.80 -15.05 -21.80
C VAL A 402 11.87 -13.77 -20.98
N PRO A 403 10.78 -12.99 -20.87
CA PRO A 403 10.75 -11.87 -19.94
C PRO A 403 11.16 -12.35 -18.56
N THR A 404 12.10 -11.63 -17.94
CA THR A 404 12.70 -12.04 -16.67
C THR A 404 12.56 -10.90 -15.67
N MET A 405 12.36 -11.25 -14.40
CA MET A 405 12.40 -10.30 -13.30
C MET A 405 13.12 -10.87 -12.08
N PHE A 406 13.71 -9.99 -11.28
CA PHE A 406 14.12 -10.31 -9.92
C PHE A 406 12.93 -10.11 -8.98
N ALA A 407 12.10 -11.13 -8.79
CA ALA A 407 10.90 -11.00 -7.95
C ALA A 407 11.23 -10.79 -6.46
N GLU A 408 12.45 -11.15 -6.05
CA GLU A 408 13.03 -10.75 -4.78
C GLU A 408 14.50 -10.42 -4.92
N PHE A 409 14.92 -9.32 -4.29
CA PHE A 409 16.31 -9.09 -3.94
C PHE A 409 16.41 -8.17 -2.73
N GLY A 410 17.54 -8.23 -2.03
CA GLY A 410 17.84 -7.37 -0.90
C GLY A 410 19.20 -7.67 -0.25
N GLU A 411 19.55 -6.85 0.74
CA GLU A 411 20.75 -6.96 1.57
C GLU A 411 20.47 -6.65 3.05
N ASP A 412 21.10 -7.36 3.97
CA ASP A 412 20.71 -7.35 5.40
C ASP A 412 21.54 -6.36 6.24
N ASP A 413 22.45 -5.61 5.62
CA ASP A 413 23.38 -4.70 6.31
C ASP A 413 22.86 -3.26 6.43
N CYS A 414 21.64 -2.99 5.93
CA CYS A 414 20.98 -1.67 5.91
C CYS A 414 21.70 -0.63 5.02
N ASP A 415 22.66 -1.06 4.19
CA ASP A 415 23.19 -0.30 3.06
C ASP A 415 22.43 -0.71 1.77
N HIS A 416 22.91 -0.27 0.60
CA HIS A 416 22.27 -0.54 -0.69
C HIS A 416 23.28 -0.81 -1.83
N ASP A 417 24.55 -1.08 -1.51
CA ASP A 417 25.62 -1.24 -2.52
C ASP A 417 25.39 -2.49 -3.39
N PHE A 418 24.88 -3.58 -2.80
CA PHE A 418 24.58 -4.80 -3.54
C PHE A 418 23.37 -4.63 -4.44
N SER A 419 22.31 -4.05 -3.88
CA SER A 419 21.04 -3.77 -4.54
C SER A 419 21.19 -2.81 -5.72
N ASP A 420 21.97 -1.74 -5.56
CA ASP A 420 22.30 -0.80 -6.63
C ASP A 420 23.03 -1.49 -7.79
N ALA A 421 23.99 -2.37 -7.46
CA ALA A 421 24.76 -3.11 -8.46
C ALA A 421 23.87 -4.09 -9.24
N LEU A 422 22.95 -4.78 -8.56
CA LEU A 422 21.98 -5.68 -9.18
C LEU A 422 20.98 -4.91 -10.05
N ALA A 423 20.35 -3.87 -9.51
CA ALA A 423 19.36 -3.07 -10.23
C ALA A 423 19.98 -2.41 -11.47
N THR A 424 21.18 -1.83 -11.36
CA THR A 424 21.92 -1.28 -12.50
C THR A 424 22.18 -2.34 -13.59
N TRP A 425 22.56 -3.56 -13.18
CA TRP A 425 22.78 -4.66 -14.11
C TRP A 425 21.47 -5.08 -14.80
N ALA A 426 20.38 -5.18 -14.04
CA ALA A 426 19.05 -5.53 -14.52
C ALA A 426 18.51 -4.48 -15.52
N ASP A 427 18.62 -3.19 -15.18
CA ASP A 427 18.15 -2.07 -16.00
C ASP A 427 18.83 -2.02 -17.36
N SER A 428 20.15 -2.28 -17.39
CA SER A 428 20.90 -2.32 -18.65
C SER A 428 20.45 -3.43 -19.61
N ARG A 429 19.57 -4.33 -19.16
CA ARG A 429 18.98 -5.46 -19.90
C ARG A 429 17.45 -5.41 -19.95
N GLY A 430 16.80 -4.39 -19.40
CA GLY A 430 15.34 -4.31 -19.34
C GLY A 430 14.69 -5.37 -18.44
N ILE A 431 15.42 -5.86 -17.44
CA ILE A 431 14.93 -6.85 -16.47
C ILE A 431 14.26 -6.10 -15.31
N GLY A 432 13.01 -6.46 -15.02
CA GLY A 432 12.26 -5.88 -13.91
C GLY A 432 12.70 -6.42 -12.55
N TRP A 433 12.27 -5.79 -11.47
CA TRP A 433 12.60 -6.23 -10.12
C TRP A 433 11.60 -5.75 -9.06
N THR A 434 11.48 -6.52 -7.98
CA THR A 434 10.77 -6.13 -6.76
C THR A 434 11.68 -6.30 -5.55
N ALA A 435 12.08 -5.18 -4.96
CA ALA A 435 12.90 -5.15 -3.76
C ALA A 435 12.15 -5.77 -2.57
N TRP A 436 12.79 -6.64 -1.82
CA TRP A 436 12.25 -7.16 -0.57
C TRP A 436 12.74 -6.26 0.56
N SER A 437 11.90 -5.53 1.31
CA SER A 437 10.44 -5.47 1.33
C SER A 437 9.91 -4.18 1.98
N TRP A 438 8.68 -3.76 1.64
CA TRP A 438 7.98 -2.64 2.29
C TRP A 438 7.54 -3.02 3.71
N TYR A 439 8.47 -2.88 4.66
CA TYR A 439 8.29 -3.25 6.06
C TYR A 439 9.21 -2.40 6.97
N PRO A 440 8.77 -1.98 8.18
CA PRO A 440 9.54 -1.11 9.08
C PRO A 440 10.67 -1.87 9.78
N SER A 441 11.79 -2.08 9.08
CA SER A 441 12.96 -2.82 9.56
C SER A 441 14.22 -2.48 8.76
N CYS A 442 15.37 -2.95 9.24
CA CYS A 442 16.57 -3.13 8.40
C CYS A 442 17.06 -4.59 8.38
N ASP A 443 16.73 -5.41 9.40
CA ASP A 443 17.26 -6.77 9.56
C ASP A 443 16.51 -7.84 8.74
N MET A 444 15.35 -7.52 8.17
CA MET A 444 14.60 -8.35 7.22
C MET A 444 14.29 -7.45 6.04
N PRO A 445 15.13 -7.43 5.01
CA PRO A 445 15.62 -6.21 4.37
C PRO A 445 14.47 -5.25 4.20
N GLY A 446 14.36 -4.28 5.11
CA GLY A 446 13.17 -3.48 5.25
C GLY A 446 13.40 -2.16 4.56
N LEU A 447 12.50 -1.77 3.68
CA LEU A 447 12.62 -0.54 2.91
C LEU A 447 12.29 0.69 3.74
N ILE A 448 11.50 0.55 4.80
CA ILE A 448 10.99 1.69 5.55
C ILE A 448 11.38 1.60 7.02
N THR A 449 11.30 2.72 7.72
CA THR A 449 11.41 2.79 9.19
C THR A 449 10.06 3.07 9.85
N ASP A 450 9.09 3.57 9.08
CA ASP A 450 7.70 3.81 9.48
C ASP A 450 6.78 3.58 8.26
N TRP A 451 5.51 3.28 8.52
CA TRP A 451 4.51 3.00 7.48
C TRP A 451 4.11 4.23 6.66
N ASP A 452 4.53 5.43 7.08
CA ASP A 452 4.40 6.66 6.29
C ASP A 452 5.33 6.71 5.06
N GLY A 453 6.16 5.67 4.84
CA GLY A 453 7.08 5.59 3.71
C GLY A 453 8.44 6.25 3.97
N THR A 454 8.75 6.61 5.22
CA THR A 454 10.10 7.06 5.59
C THR A 454 11.11 5.94 5.32
N PRO A 455 12.11 6.14 4.43
CA PRO A 455 13.02 5.07 4.04
C PRO A 455 13.94 4.66 5.18
N SER A 456 14.34 3.39 5.17
CA SER A 456 15.52 2.89 5.85
C SER A 456 16.80 3.20 5.04
N GLY A 457 17.99 2.84 5.55
CA GLY A 457 19.23 3.01 4.76
C GLY A 457 19.21 2.20 3.45
N TYR A 458 18.71 0.96 3.52
CA TYR A 458 18.47 0.13 2.33
C TYR A 458 17.39 0.74 1.42
N GLY A 459 16.29 1.24 2.00
CA GLY A 459 15.21 1.85 1.25
C GLY A 459 15.55 3.17 0.55
N GLU A 460 16.55 3.91 1.04
CA GLU A 460 17.03 5.12 0.37
C GLU A 460 17.51 4.80 -1.06
N GLY A 461 18.30 3.74 -1.25
CA GLY A 461 18.77 3.31 -2.57
C GLY A 461 17.63 2.89 -3.50
N ILE A 462 16.70 2.07 -3.01
CA ILE A 462 15.54 1.63 -3.80
C ILE A 462 14.65 2.81 -4.21
N ARG A 463 14.39 3.75 -3.30
CA ARG A 463 13.60 4.95 -3.61
C ARG A 463 14.28 5.80 -4.68
N GLU A 464 15.61 5.97 -4.61
CA GLU A 464 16.36 6.70 -5.64
C GLU A 464 16.30 6.00 -7.01
N LEU A 465 16.42 4.67 -7.03
CA LEU A 465 16.31 3.86 -8.25
C LEU A 465 14.92 3.92 -8.91
N LEU A 466 13.85 4.16 -8.16
CA LEU A 466 12.49 4.32 -8.68
C LEU A 466 12.16 5.75 -9.10
N ALA A 467 12.74 6.76 -8.43
CA ALA A 467 12.50 8.18 -8.73
C ALA A 467 12.91 8.59 -10.15
N ASP A 468 13.91 7.91 -10.73
CA ASP A 468 14.40 8.18 -12.08
C ASP A 468 13.60 7.45 -13.19
N ARG A 469 12.53 6.72 -12.84
CA ARG A 469 11.75 5.92 -13.78
C ARG A 469 10.48 6.65 -14.25
N PRO A 470 10.10 6.51 -15.53
CA PRO A 470 8.96 7.19 -16.13
C PRO A 470 7.61 6.65 -15.67
#